data_AF-Q5BJP8-F1
#
_entry.id   AF-Q5BJP8-F1
#
_cell.length_a   1.000
_cell.length_b   1.000
_cell.length_c   1.000
_cell.angle_alpha   90.00
_cell.angle_beta   90.00
_cell.angle_gamma   90.00
#
_symmetry.space_group_name_H-M   'P 1'
#
loop_
_entity.id
_entity.type
_entity.pdbx_description
1 polymer ?
#
loop_
_entity_poly.entity_id
_entity_poly.type
_entity_poly.pdbx_seq_one_letter_code
_entity_poly.pdbx_strand_id
1 'polypeptide(L)'
;LCFRLRKLNWKRILIRHREDIPFDSTTEKMEEQRKFSIFEEKAFNVHGARGNHMDFGQLYQFLNARGCGDVFQMFFGVEGQ
;
A
#
# COMPACT_ATOMS: atom_id res chain seq x y z
N LEU A 1 12.86 8.46 31.30
CA LEU A 1 12.54 9.54 30.34
C LEU A 1 11.23 9.18 29.64
N CYS A 2 10.11 9.78 30.07
CA CYS A 2 8.82 9.55 29.44
C CYS A 2 8.72 10.43 28.20
N PHE A 3 8.82 9.84 27.00
CA PHE A 3 8.61 10.60 25.77
C PHE A 3 7.12 10.95 25.68
N ARG A 4 6.79 12.24 25.74
CA ARG A 4 5.45 12.73 25.37
C ARG A 4 5.20 12.35 23.91
N LEU A 5 4.31 11.39 23.68
CA LEU A 5 3.76 11.12 22.35
C LEU A 5 3.16 12.43 21.83
N ARG A 6 3.84 13.03 20.86
CA ARG A 6 3.29 14.19 20.12
C ARG A 6 2.04 13.71 19.38
N LYS A 7 1.04 14.60 19.27
CA LYS A 7 -0.23 14.36 18.59
C LYS A 7 -0.02 13.58 17.29
N LEU A 8 -0.51 12.35 17.23
CA LEU A 8 -0.45 11.52 16.03
C LEU A 8 -1.27 12.20 14.93
N ASN A 9 -0.65 12.47 13.79
CA ASN A 9 -1.26 13.12 12.63
C ASN A 9 -1.76 12.11 11.60
N TRP A 10 -2.12 10.91 12.06
CA TRP A 10 -2.51 9.79 11.20
C TRP A 10 -3.70 10.20 10.34
N LYS A 11 -3.53 10.10 9.02
CA LYS A 11 -4.60 10.29 8.05
C LYS A 11 -4.97 8.92 7.51
N ARG A 12 -6.24 8.55 7.65
CA ARG A 12 -6.77 7.37 6.97
C ARG A 12 -6.91 7.69 5.49
N ILE A 13 -6.31 6.86 4.65
CA ILE A 13 -6.48 6.91 3.20
C ILE A 13 -7.20 5.61 2.82
N LEU A 14 -8.25 5.70 2.00
CA LEU A 14 -9.05 4.56 1.54
C LEU A 14 -9.35 4.76 0.06
N ILE A 15 -9.18 3.70 -0.72
CA ILE A 15 -9.63 3.64 -2.10
C ILE A 15 -10.50 2.41 -2.30
N ARG A 16 -11.49 2.53 -3.18
CA ARG A 16 -12.29 1.41 -3.66
C ARG A 16 -12.22 1.40 -5.18
N HIS A 17 -11.48 0.44 -5.72
CA HIS A 17 -11.38 0.19 -7.15
C HIS A 17 -12.10 -1.11 -7.50
N ARG A 18 -12.65 -1.21 -8.71
CA ARG A 18 -13.34 -2.41 -9.22
C ARG A 18 -12.63 -2.85 -10.49
N GLU A 19 -12.24 -4.11 -10.52
CA GLU A 19 -11.67 -4.78 -11.68
C GLU A 19 -12.65 -5.87 -12.14
N ASP A 20 -12.82 -6.00 -13.45
CA ASP A 20 -13.60 -7.09 -14.04
C ASP A 20 -12.61 -8.04 -14.72
N ILE A 21 -12.49 -9.27 -14.18
CA ILE A 21 -11.49 -10.25 -14.62
C ILE A 21 -12.21 -11.45 -15.24
N PRO A 22 -12.00 -11.75 -16.53
CA PRO A 22 -12.53 -12.95 -17.16
C PRO A 22 -11.93 -14.20 -16.50
N PHE A 23 -12.76 -15.20 -16.21
CA PHE A 23 -12.36 -16.38 -15.46
C PHE A 23 -12.78 -17.66 -16.18
N ASP A 24 -11.85 -18.61 -16.35
CA ASP A 24 -12.24 -20.01 -16.60
C ASP A 24 -12.42 -20.70 -15.24
N SER A 25 -13.45 -21.53 -15.12
CA SER A 25 -14.11 -21.92 -13.86
C SER A 25 -13.30 -22.85 -12.93
N THR A 26 -11.98 -22.69 -12.82
CA THR A 26 -11.10 -23.46 -11.95
C THR A 26 -10.84 -22.75 -10.61
N THR A 27 -11.11 -23.41 -9.49
CA THR A 27 -10.97 -22.84 -8.14
C THR A 27 -9.55 -22.31 -7.84
N GLU A 28 -8.51 -22.91 -8.42
CA GLU A 28 -7.11 -22.49 -8.22
C GLU A 28 -6.86 -21.05 -8.68
N LYS A 29 -7.46 -20.62 -9.78
CA LYS A 29 -7.28 -19.26 -10.30
C LYS A 29 -7.97 -18.19 -9.43
N MET A 30 -8.93 -18.57 -8.57
CA MET A 30 -9.61 -17.64 -7.67
C MET A 30 -8.68 -17.20 -6.54
N GLU A 31 -7.86 -18.12 -6.03
CA GLU A 31 -6.87 -17.81 -5.00
C GLU A 31 -5.78 -16.87 -5.53
N GLU A 32 -5.44 -16.94 -6.82
CA GLU A 32 -4.48 -16.02 -7.47
C GLU A 32 -4.97 -14.56 -7.52
N GLN A 33 -6.29 -14.34 -7.41
CA GLN A 33 -6.86 -12.99 -7.34
C GLN A 33 -6.68 -12.36 -5.95
N ARG A 34 -6.41 -13.16 -4.91
CA ARG A 34 -6.20 -12.69 -3.56
C ARG A 34 -4.78 -12.17 -3.37
N LYS A 35 -4.59 -10.86 -3.54
CA LYS A 35 -3.28 -10.20 -3.40
C LYS A 35 -2.72 -10.21 -1.96
N PHE A 36 -3.59 -10.27 -0.96
CA PHE A 36 -3.23 -10.30 0.47
C PHE A 36 -3.96 -11.43 1.19
N SER A 37 -3.19 -12.39 1.70
CA SER A 37 -3.72 -13.53 2.46
C SER A 37 -4.06 -13.18 3.91
N ILE A 38 -3.37 -12.21 4.50
CA ILE A 38 -3.55 -11.79 5.89
C ILE A 38 -3.52 -10.27 6.02
N PHE A 39 -3.99 -9.79 7.17
CA PHE A 39 -3.80 -8.41 7.58
C PHE A 39 -2.38 -8.25 8.15
N GLU A 40 -1.59 -7.33 7.59
CA GLU A 40 -0.23 -7.04 8.05
C GLU A 40 0.01 -5.53 8.18
N GLU A 41 0.70 -5.13 9.26
CA GLU A 41 1.22 -3.76 9.40
C GLU A 41 2.59 -3.67 8.72
N LYS A 42 2.81 -2.62 7.92
CA LYS A 42 4.10 -2.30 7.31
C LYS A 42 4.55 -0.91 7.70
N ALA A 43 5.76 -0.84 8.23
CA ALA A 43 6.46 0.40 8.49
C ALA A 43 7.58 0.55 7.45
N PHE A 44 7.51 1.61 6.67
CA PHE A 44 8.59 2.00 5.75
C PHE A 44 9.47 3.07 6.41
N ASN A 45 10.68 3.26 5.89
CA ASN A 45 11.57 4.26 6.43
C ASN A 45 10.95 5.67 6.34
N VAL A 46 11.30 6.52 7.30
CA VAL A 46 10.88 7.93 7.32
C VAL A 46 12.07 8.83 7.01
N HIS A 47 11.84 9.79 6.12
CA HIS A 47 12.81 10.79 5.68
C HIS A 47 12.22 12.21 5.83
N GLY A 48 13.06 13.21 5.55
CA GLY A 48 12.71 14.63 5.66
C GLY A 48 13.07 15.24 7.02
N ALA A 49 13.19 16.58 7.06
CA ALA A 49 13.71 17.34 8.20
C ALA A 49 12.97 17.12 9.54
N ARG A 50 11.76 16.54 9.49
CA ARG A 50 10.95 16.23 10.68
C ARG A 50 10.54 14.74 10.77
N GLY A 51 11.12 13.87 9.95
CA GLY A 51 10.78 12.44 9.92
C GLY A 51 9.30 12.18 9.59
N ASN A 52 8.69 13.08 8.81
CA ASN A 52 7.26 13.10 8.55
C ASN A 52 6.89 12.65 7.13
N HIS A 53 7.87 12.29 6.31
CA HIS A 53 7.66 11.74 4.97
C HIS A 53 8.08 10.27 4.98
N MET A 54 7.11 9.38 4.80
CA MET A 54 7.37 7.99 4.50
C MET A 54 8.11 7.87 3.16
N ASP A 55 9.03 6.93 3.05
CA ASP A 55 9.66 6.57 1.78
C ASP A 55 8.64 5.95 0.82
N PHE A 56 8.22 6.73 -0.17
CA PHE A 56 7.25 6.31 -1.18
C PHE A 56 7.83 5.27 -2.15
N GLY A 57 9.16 5.24 -2.36
CA GLY A 57 9.81 4.24 -3.19
C GLY A 57 9.70 2.84 -2.57
N GLN A 58 9.87 2.74 -1.24
CA GLN A 58 9.68 1.47 -0.54
C GLN A 58 8.23 0.98 -0.57
N LEU A 59 7.27 1.89 -0.40
CA LEU A 59 5.86 1.57 -0.56
C LEU A 59 5.55 1.09 -1.98
N TYR A 60 6.06 1.78 -3.00
CA TYR A 60 5.84 1.42 -4.40
C TYR A 60 6.43 0.04 -4.73
N GLN A 61 7.68 -0.23 -4.32
CA GLN A 61 8.30 -1.54 -4.50
C GLN A 61 7.51 -2.66 -3.81
N PHE A 62 7.01 -2.40 -2.60
CA PHE A 62 6.18 -3.35 -1.86
C PHE A 62 4.87 -3.70 -2.59
N LEU A 63 4.21 -2.69 -3.17
CA LEU A 63 2.98 -2.85 -3.94
C LEU A 63 3.25 -3.56 -5.27
N ASN A 64 4.31 -3.18 -5.99
CA ASN A 64 4.73 -3.83 -7.24
C ASN A 64 5.02 -5.32 -7.06
N ALA A 65 5.71 -5.70 -5.99
CA ALA A 65 6.03 -7.09 -5.69
C ALA A 65 4.78 -7.98 -5.46
N ARG A 66 3.61 -7.37 -5.22
CA ARG A 66 2.32 -8.06 -5.04
C ARG A 66 1.37 -7.86 -6.23
N GLY A 67 1.83 -7.21 -7.31
CA GLY A 67 1.00 -6.89 -8.47
C GLY A 67 -0.06 -5.83 -8.20
N CYS A 68 0.21 -4.89 -7.28
CA CYS A 68 -0.68 -3.77 -6.92
C CYS A 68 -0.03 -2.41 -7.19
N GLY A 69 0.90 -2.32 -8.15
CA GLY A 69 1.65 -1.09 -8.44
C GLY A 69 0.78 0.09 -8.88
N ASP A 70 -0.27 -0.22 -9.62
CA ASP A 70 -1.32 0.68 -10.09
C ASP A 70 -2.00 1.45 -8.95
N VAL A 71 -2.19 0.82 -7.80
CA VAL A 71 -2.75 1.43 -6.58
C VAL A 71 -1.96 2.66 -6.13
N PHE A 72 -0.65 2.68 -6.38
CA PHE A 72 0.19 3.83 -6.03
C PHE A 72 -0.22 5.08 -6.82
N GLN A 73 -0.39 4.95 -8.14
CA GLN A 73 -0.88 6.03 -9.00
C GLN A 73 -2.30 6.43 -8.59
N MET A 74 -3.16 5.48 -8.23
CA MET A 74 -4.53 5.81 -7.81
C MET A 74 -4.59 6.61 -6.50
N PHE A 75 -3.69 6.35 -5.54
CA PHE A 75 -3.66 7.10 -4.28
C PHE A 75 -3.01 8.48 -4.41
N PHE A 76 -1.96 8.60 -5.22
CA PHE A 76 -1.09 9.78 -5.21
C PHE A 76 -1.13 10.59 -6.51
N GLY A 77 -1.74 10.08 -7.58
CA GLY A 77 -1.85 10.76 -8.87
C GLY A 77 -0.52 10.94 -9.60
N VAL A 78 0.52 10.21 -9.19
CA VAL A 78 1.87 10.28 -9.76
C VAL A 78 2.27 8.90 -10.28
N GLU A 79 2.96 8.87 -11.42
CA GLU A 79 3.58 7.63 -11.93
C GLU A 79 4.80 7.30 -11.05
N GLY A 80 4.89 6.06 -10.57
CA GLY A 80 6.02 5.60 -9.76
C GLY A 80 7.30 5.64 -10.60
N GLN A 81 8.32 6.36 -10.11
CA GLN A 81 9.59 6.56 -10.81
C GLN A 81 10.73 5.82 -10.12
#